data_AF-A0A964M9I9-F1
#
_entry.id   AF-A0A964M9I9-F1
#
_cell.length_a   1.000
_cell.length_b   1.000
_cell.length_c   1.000
_cell.angle_alpha   90.00
_cell.angle_beta   90.00
_cell.angle_gamma   90.00
#
_symmetry.space_group_name_H-M   'P 1'
#
loop_
_entity.id
_entity.type
_entity.pdbx_description
1 polymer ?
#
loop_
_entity_poly.entity_id
_entity_poly.type
_entity_poly.pdbx_seq_one_letter_code
_entity_poly.pdbx_strand_id
1 'polypeptide(L)' 'MLRFAPSPTGDLHLGNLRVALINWVVAQQKGEPFVVRIEDT' A
#
# COMPACT_ATOMS: atom_id res chain seq x y z
N MET A 1 6.77 9.76 -1.84
CA MET A 1 6.19 8.62 -2.58
C MET A 1 5.66 7.60 -1.59
N LEU A 2 4.34 7.59 -1.41
CA LEU A 2 3.64 6.62 -0.57
C LEU A 2 3.30 5.41 -1.44
N ARG A 3 3.83 4.24 -1.08
CA ARG A 3 3.63 3.00 -1.81
C ARG A 3 3.20 1.86 -0.92
N PHE A 4 2.38 0.97 -1.45
CA PHE A 4 2.06 -0.32 -0.86
C PHE A 4 2.55 -1.41 -1.81
N ALA A 5 3.48 -2.25 -1.34
CA ALA A 5 4.15 -3.23 -2.17
C ALA A 5 4.04 -4.66 -1.62
N PRO A 6 2.87 -5.32 -1.77
CA PRO A 6 2.69 -6.69 -1.30
C PRO A 6 3.31 -7.70 -2.27
N SER A 7 3.87 -8.77 -1.73
CA SER A 7 4.19 -9.97 -2.51
C SER A 7 2.91 -10.78 -2.78
N PRO A 8 2.73 -11.39 -3.97
CA PRO A 8 1.54 -12.18 -4.31
C PRO A 8 1.60 -13.60 -3.72
N THR A 9 2.02 -13.74 -2.46
CA THR A 9 2.21 -15.04 -1.78
C THR A 9 0.98 -15.54 -1.05
N GLY A 10 -0.14 -14.80 -1.08
CA GLY A 10 -1.39 -15.19 -0.47
C GLY A 10 -2.37 -14.02 -0.34
N ASP A 11 -3.43 -14.24 0.44
CA ASP A 11 -4.44 -13.23 0.71
C ASP A 11 -3.86 -12.02 1.47
N LEU A 12 -4.47 -10.86 1.25
CA LEU A 12 -4.09 -9.64 1.96
C LEU A 12 -4.43 -9.77 3.46
N HIS A 13 -3.40 -9.91 4.29
CA HIS A 13 -3.58 -9.89 5.74
C HIS A 13 -3.95 -8.50 6.27
N LEU A 14 -4.68 -8.47 7.40
CA LEU A 14 -5.15 -7.23 8.04
C LEU A 14 -4.01 -6.25 8.38
N GLY A 15 -2.83 -6.76 8.74
CA GLY A 15 -1.64 -5.95 8.99
C GLY A 15 -1.20 -5.17 7.75
N ASN A 16 -1.17 -5.82 6.59
CA ASN A 16 -0.82 -5.20 5.32
C ASN A 16 -1.89 -4.20 4.87
N LEU A 17 -3.17 -4.54 5.07
CA LEU A 17 -4.28 -3.62 4.80
C LEU A 17 -4.17 -2.33 5.62
N ARG A 18 -3.80 -2.43 6.91
CA ARG A 18 -3.59 -1.27 7.78
C ARG A 18 -2.51 -0.34 7.23
N VAL A 19 -1.38 -0.90 6.78
CA VAL A 19 -0.28 -0.13 6.19
C VAL A 19 -0.72 0.53 4.88
N ALA A 20 -1.42 -0.20 4.01
CA ALA A 20 -1.96 0.34 2.76
C ALA A 20 -2.92 1.51 3.01
N LEU A 21 -3.84 1.36 3.98
CA LEU A 21 -4.83 2.36 4.32
C LEU A 21 -4.18 3.64 4.88
N ILE A 22 -3.20 3.51 5.78
CA ILE A 22 -2.48 4.67 6.34
C ILE A 22 -1.74 5.41 5.21
N ASN A 23 -1.02 4.70 4.35
CA ASN A 23 -0.32 5.31 3.24
C ASN A 23 -1.28 6.00 2.26
N TRP A 24 -2.45 5.43 2.01
CA TRP A 24 -3.49 6.05 1.19
C TRP A 24 -4.02 7.34 1.82
N VAL A 25 -4.39 7.33 3.11
CA VAL A 25 -4.89 8.54 3.81
C VAL A 25 -3.84 9.65 3.79
N VAL A 26 -2.58 9.33 4.09
CA VAL A 26 -1.50 10.33 4.08
C VAL A 26 -1.27 10.88 2.68
N ALA A 27 -1.44 10.07 1.63
CA ALA A 27 -1.29 10.50 0.24
C ALA A 27 -2.39 11.50 -0.13
N GLN A 28 -3.63 11.21 0.25
CA GLN A 28 -4.76 12.14 0.07
C GLN A 28 -4.54 13.46 0.82
N GLN A 29 -4.10 13.41 2.08
CA GLN A 29 -3.83 14.61 2.87
C GLN A 29 -2.72 15.49 2.30
N LYS A 30 -1.71 14.88 1.67
CA LYS A 30 -0.56 15.59 1.08
C LYS A 30 -0.77 15.98 -0.38
N GLY A 31 -1.84 15.52 -1.03
CA GLY A 31 -1.99 15.63 -2.48
C GLY A 31 -0.91 14.85 -3.25
N GLU A 32 -0.32 13.83 -2.62
CA GLU A 32 0.67 12.96 -3.25
C GLU A 32 0.00 11.74 -3.90
N PRO A 33 0.59 11.16 -4.96
CA PRO A 33 0.10 9.90 -5.51
C PRO A 33 0.36 8.73 -4.55
N PHE A 34 -0.64 7.85 -4.44
CA PHE A 34 -0.53 6.54 -3.78
C PHE A 34 -0.30 5.46 -4.83
N VAL A 35 0.78 4.69 -4.70
CA VAL A 35 1.18 3.66 -5.67
C VAL A 35 1.07 2.26 -5.08
N VAL A 36 0.38 1.38 -5.79
CA VAL A 36 0.36 -0.06 -5.47
C VAL A 36 1.27 -0.78 -6.44
N ARG A 37 2.22 -1.57 -5.91
CA ARG A 37 3.17 -2.36 -6.72
C ARG A 37 3.17 -3.80 -6.23
N ILE A 38 2.77 -4.74 -7.06
CA ILE A 38 2.92 -6.16 -6.71
C ILE A 38 4.40 -6.54 -6.83
N GLU A 39 4.97 -7.15 -5.79
CA GLU A 39 6.36 -7.64 -5.78
C GLU A 39 6.39 -9.16 -6.03
N ASP A 40 6.47 -9.54 -7.30
CA ASP A 40 6.37 -10.91 -7.82
C ASP A 40 7.71 -11.57 -8.20
N THR A 41 8.84 -10.96 -7.80
CA THR A 41 10.22 -11.47 -7.97
C THR A 41 10.88 -11.87 -6.66
#